data_AF-A0A934BJ04-F1
#
_entry.id   AF-A0A934BJ04-F1
#
_cell.length_a   1.000
_cell.length_b   1.000
_cell.length_c   1.000
_cell.angle_alpha   90.00
_cell.angle_beta   90.00
_cell.angle_gamma   90.00
#
_symmetry.space_group_name_H-M   'P 1'
#
loop_
_entity.id
_entity.type
_entity.pdbx_description
1 polymer ?
#
loop_
_entity_poly.entity_id
_entity_poly.type
_entity_poly.pdbx_seq_one_letter_code
_entity_poly.pdbx_strand_id
1 'polypeptide(L)'
;MWNKIKPKLVYGENIRQTLQFIQTGNAQAGIVALSVANVPEIEYLLIDSNLHNPIDQSVGILKAAKNEKEAKRFIEYMNSPNSRQIMKRYGFLLPGEF
;
A
#
# COMPACT_ATOMS: atom_id res chain seq x y z
N MET A 1 9.03 18.20 15.64
CA MET A 1 9.72 17.02 15.05
C MET A 1 10.08 17.24 13.58
N TRP A 2 9.12 17.62 12.73
CA TRP A 2 9.28 17.78 11.27
C TRP A 2 10.55 18.52 10.82
N ASN A 3 10.84 19.70 11.38
CA ASN A 3 12.02 20.49 10.99
C ASN A 3 13.36 19.76 11.20
N LYS A 4 13.42 18.79 12.14
CA LYS A 4 14.63 17.99 12.39
C LYS A 4 14.81 16.85 11.37
N ILE A 5 13.72 16.32 10.83
CA ILE A 5 13.74 15.18 9.91
C ILE A 5 13.74 15.59 8.43
N LYS A 6 13.14 16.75 8.11
CA LYS A 6 13.05 17.29 6.75
C LYS A 6 14.37 17.26 5.96
N PRO A 7 15.53 17.68 6.50
CA PRO A 7 16.79 17.66 5.74
C PRO A 7 17.38 16.26 5.53
N LYS A 8 16.82 15.23 6.17
CA LYS A 8 17.27 13.82 6.07
C LYS A 8 16.35 12.96 5.20
N LEU A 9 15.31 13.55 4.61
CA LEU A 9 14.34 12.80 3.81
C LEU A 9 14.97 12.37 2.48
N VAL A 10 14.79 11.09 2.18
CA VAL A 10 15.06 10.51 0.86
C VAL A 10 13.73 10.06 0.30
N TYR A 11 13.40 10.47 -0.92
CA TYR A 11 12.13 10.15 -1.55
C TYR A 11 12.34 9.05 -2.59
N GLY A 12 11.54 7.98 -2.48
CA GLY A 12 11.35 7.04 -3.58
C GLY A 12 10.29 7.57 -4.56
N GLU A 13 10.43 7.22 -5.82
CA GLU A 13 9.44 7.41 -6.89
C GLU A 13 8.12 6.69 -6.57
N ASN A 14 8.19 5.61 -5.79
CA ASN A 14 7.02 4.88 -5.29
C ASN A 14 7.35 4.15 -3.98
N ILE A 15 6.32 3.51 -3.42
CA ILE A 15 6.41 2.82 -2.12
C ILE A 15 7.37 1.62 -2.15
N ARG A 16 7.53 0.93 -3.29
CA ARG A 16 8.47 -0.19 -3.43
C ARG A 16 9.91 0.28 -3.43
N GLN A 17 10.20 1.41 -4.09
CA GLN A 17 11.54 1.99 -4.03
C GLN A 17 11.87 2.51 -2.62
N THR A 18 10.88 3.07 -1.93
CA THR A 18 11.03 3.47 -0.53
C THR A 18 11.39 2.27 0.35
N LEU A 19 10.70 1.13 0.18
CA LEU A 19 11.05 -0.12 0.83
C LEU A 19 12.46 -0.61 0.48
N GLN A 20 12.84 -0.54 -0.80
CA GLN A 20 14.18 -0.92 -1.25
C GLN A 20 15.27 -0.11 -0.56
N PHE A 21 15.08 1.20 -0.35
CA PHE A 21 16.05 2.01 0.38
C PHE A 21 16.25 1.53 1.83
N ILE A 22 15.19 1.05 2.47
CA ILE A 22 15.28 0.45 3.82
C ILE A 22 16.07 -0.86 3.73
N GLN A 23 15.69 -1.76 2.81
CA GLN A 23 16.32 -3.08 2.64
C GLN A 23 17.82 -3.00 2.31
N THR A 24 18.24 -2.01 1.51
CA THR A 24 19.66 -1.83 1.15
C THR A 24 20.44 -0.99 2.15
N GLY A 25 19.81 -0.50 3.22
CA GLY A 25 20.44 0.38 4.20
C GLY A 25 20.72 1.81 3.71
N ASN A 26 20.20 2.19 2.54
CA ASN A 26 20.29 3.58 2.03
C ASN A 26 19.41 4.54 2.86
N ALA A 27 18.40 4.02 3.54
CA ALA A 27 17.61 4.71 4.55
C ALA A 27 17.55 3.86 5.82
N GLN A 28 17.72 4.50 6.99
CA GLN A 28 17.69 3.80 8.29
C GLN A 28 16.27 3.42 8.74
N ALA A 29 15.26 4.14 8.25
CA ALA A 29 13.84 3.90 8.48
C ALA A 29 13.05 4.55 7.34
N GLY A 30 11.81 4.11 7.13
CA GLY A 30 10.93 4.72 6.14
C GLY A 30 9.46 4.50 6.47
N ILE A 31 8.62 5.33 5.86
CA ILE A 31 7.16 5.21 5.94
C ILE A 31 6.71 4.48 4.68
N VAL A 32 6.18 3.27 4.86
CA VAL A 32 5.71 2.41 3.77
C VAL A 32 4.32 1.88 4.06
N ALA A 33 3.60 1.42 3.02
CA ALA A 33 2.34 0.72 3.20
C ALA A 33 2.58 -0.68 3.80
N LEU A 34 1.71 -1.11 4.71
CA LEU A 34 1.79 -2.45 5.33
C LEU A 34 1.80 -3.58 4.29
N SER A 35 1.12 -3.37 3.16
CA SER A 35 1.06 -4.32 2.04
C SER A 35 2.38 -4.66 1.37
N VAL A 36 3.40 -3.82 1.55
CA VAL A 36 4.76 -4.10 1.08
C VAL A 36 5.73 -4.38 2.22
N ALA A 37 5.41 -3.96 3.44
CA ALA A 37 6.27 -4.14 4.62
C ALA A 37 6.24 -5.57 5.20
N ASN A 38 5.23 -6.38 4.86
CA ASN A 38 5.08 -7.75 5.37
C ASN A 38 6.07 -8.73 4.70
N VAL A 39 7.36 -8.54 4.96
CA VAL A 39 8.49 -9.39 4.50
C VAL A 39 9.42 -9.68 5.68
N PRO A 40 10.12 -10.85 5.72
CA PRO A 40 10.89 -11.28 6.90
C PRO A 40 11.98 -10.31 7.37
N GLU A 41 12.58 -9.56 6.44
CA GLU A 41 13.70 -8.66 6.69
C GLU A 41 13.30 -7.26 7.19
N ILE A 42 12.00 -7.00 7.37
CA ILE A 42 11.47 -5.70 7.79
C ILE A 42 10.72 -5.81 9.11
N GLU A 43 11.20 -5.07 10.10
CA GLU A 43 10.45 -4.78 11.31
C GLU A 43 9.63 -3.49 11.12
N TYR A 44 8.39 -3.48 11.60
CA TYR A 44 7.50 -2.33 11.43
C TYR A 44 6.65 -2.07 12.68
N LEU A 45 6.21 -0.82 12.79
CA LEU A 45 5.16 -0.38 13.69
C LEU A 45 4.07 0.30 12.88
N LEU A 46 2.81 0.08 13.25
CA LEU A 46 1.69 0.76 12.60
C LEU A 46 1.66 2.22 13.03
N ILE A 47 1.44 3.11 12.06
CA ILE A 47 1.15 4.52 12.33
C ILE A 47 -0.32 4.59 12.76
N ASP A 48 -0.58 5.31 13.85
CA ASP A 48 -1.94 5.58 14.32
C ASP A 48 -2.76 6.26 13.21
N SER A 49 -3.97 5.77 12.97
CA SER A 49 -4.85 6.27 11.90
C SER A 49 -5.25 7.73 12.10
N ASN A 50 -5.21 8.26 13.33
CA ASN A 50 -5.47 9.67 13.60
C ASN A 50 -4.32 10.60 13.17
N LEU A 51 -3.17 10.06 12.79
CA LEU A 51 -1.99 10.83 12.38
C LEU A 51 -1.90 11.02 10.85
N HIS A 52 -2.83 10.47 10.08
CA HIS A 52 -2.87 10.61 8.63
C HIS A 52 -4.30 10.57 8.10
N ASN A 53 -4.49 11.02 6.86
CA ASN A 53 -5.75 10.85 6.17
C ASN A 53 -5.99 9.36 5.83
N PRO A 54 -7.25 8.91 5.68
CA PRO A 54 -7.56 7.58 5.18
C PRO A 54 -6.84 7.26 3.87
N ILE A 55 -6.41 6.01 3.72
CA ILE A 55 -5.70 5.53 2.53
C ILE A 55 -6.69 4.75 1.67
N ASP A 56 -7.53 5.49 0.94
CA ASP A 56 -8.56 4.90 0.09
C ASP A 56 -7.98 4.37 -1.22
N GLN A 57 -8.40 3.17 -1.61
CA GLN A 57 -8.01 2.55 -2.88
C GLN A 57 -9.23 2.29 -3.74
N SER A 58 -9.13 2.69 -5.01
CA SER A 58 -10.20 2.54 -5.98
C SER A 58 -9.71 1.75 -7.19
N VAL A 59 -10.63 0.97 -7.76
CA VAL A 59 -10.42 0.28 -9.04
C VAL A 59 -11.44 0.81 -10.04
N GLY A 60 -11.00 1.05 -11.27
CA GLY A 60 -11.84 1.57 -12.34
C GLY A 60 -11.52 0.90 -13.67
N ILE A 61 -12.53 0.81 -14.54
CA ILE A 61 -12.36 0.35 -15.92
C ILE A 61 -12.23 1.59 -16.81
N LEU A 62 -11.17 1.63 -17.61
CA LEU A 62 -10.96 2.73 -18.55
C LEU A 62 -12.06 2.74 -19.61
N LYS A 63 -12.57 3.94 -19.94
CA LYS A 63 -13.60 4.10 -20.99
C LYS A 63 -13.18 3.53 -22.35
N ALA A 64 -11.88 3.53 -22.64
CA ALA A 64 -11.30 2.99 -23.87
C ALA A 64 -10.93 1.49 -23.80
N ALA A 65 -11.32 0.78 -22.74
CA ALA A 65 -11.00 -0.63 -22.57
C ALA A 65 -11.66 -1.47 -23.67
N LYS A 66 -10.85 -2.18 -24.46
CA LYS A 66 -11.34 -3.09 -25.51
C LYS A 66 -11.97 -4.37 -24.95
N ASN A 67 -11.62 -4.73 -23.71
CA ASN A 67 -12.02 -5.96 -23.03
C ASN A 67 -12.81 -5.64 -21.75
N GLU A 68 -13.88 -4.83 -21.88
CA GLU A 68 -14.66 -4.34 -20.74
C GLU A 68 -15.27 -5.50 -19.92
N LYS A 69 -15.74 -6.56 -20.59
CA LYS A 69 -16.36 -7.71 -19.95
C LYS A 69 -15.38 -8.46 -19.03
N GLU A 70 -14.16 -8.66 -19.51
CA GLU A 70 -13.07 -9.31 -18.78
C GLU A 70 -12.61 -8.44 -17.61
N ALA A 71 -12.54 -7.11 -17.82
CA ALA A 71 -12.23 -6.16 -16.76
C ALA A 71 -13.29 -6.19 -15.63
N LYS A 72 -14.59 -6.25 -15.97
CA LYS A 72 -15.67 -6.41 -14.99
C LYS A 72 -15.53 -7.72 -14.20
N ARG A 73 -15.31 -8.84 -14.90
CA ARG A 73 -15.08 -10.15 -14.26
C ARG A 73 -13.86 -10.14 -13.33
N PHE A 74 -12.80 -9.42 -13.70
CA PHE A 74 -11.63 -9.27 -12.84
C PHE A 74 -11.96 -8.48 -11.57
N ILE A 75 -12.71 -7.37 -11.67
CA ILE A 75 -13.14 -6.60 -10.50
C ILE A 75 -14.07 -7.43 -9.58
N GLU A 76 -14.98 -8.21 -10.17
CA GLU A 76 -15.82 -9.17 -9.41
C GLU A 76 -14.95 -10.20 -8.68
N TYR A 77 -13.97 -10.77 -9.36
CA TYR A 77 -13.02 -11.72 -8.77
C TYR A 77 -12.21 -11.10 -7.63
N MET A 78 -11.72 -9.87 -7.79
CA MET A 78 -11.00 -9.14 -6.73
C MET A 78 -11.87 -8.90 -5.49
N ASN A 79 -13.18 -8.79 -5.67
CA ASN A 79 -14.14 -8.64 -4.57
C ASN A 79 -14.64 -9.97 -3.98
N SER A 80 -14.26 -11.11 -4.54
CA SER A 80 -14.63 -12.43 -4.01
C SER A 80 -14.06 -12.67 -2.61
N PRO A 81 -14.66 -13.59 -1.82
CA PRO A 81 -14.15 -13.91 -0.48
C PRO A 81 -12.67 -14.31 -0.45
N ASN A 82 -12.21 -15.07 -1.46
CA ASN A 82 -10.82 -15.52 -1.54
C ASN A 82 -9.85 -14.35 -1.74
N SER A 83 -10.14 -13.46 -2.70
CA SER A 83 -9.31 -12.28 -2.96
C SER A 83 -9.32 -11.32 -1.77
N ARG A 84 -10.47 -11.16 -1.10
CA ARG A 84 -10.60 -10.38 0.14
C ARG A 84 -9.73 -10.91 1.28
N GLN A 85 -9.64 -12.23 1.45
CA GLN A 85 -8.73 -12.82 2.44
C GLN A 85 -7.26 -12.55 2.12
N ILE A 86 -6.87 -12.59 0.85
CA ILE A 86 -5.51 -12.25 0.42
C ILE A 86 -5.21 -10.78 0.76
N MET A 87 -6.12 -9.86 0.42
CA MET A 87 -5.97 -8.44 0.74
C MET A 87 -5.77 -8.22 2.25
N LYS A 88 -6.60 -8.83 3.09
CA LYS A 88 -6.44 -8.73 4.56
C LYS A 88 -5.11 -9.28 5.06
N ARG A 89 -4.64 -10.41 4.51
CA ARG A 89 -3.34 -11.00 4.86
C ARG A 89 -2.17 -10.04 4.63
N TYR A 90 -2.28 -9.19 3.61
CA TYR A 90 -1.31 -8.15 3.30
C TYR A 90 -1.69 -6.78 3.89
N GLY A 91 -2.60 -6.72 4.86
CA GLY A 91 -2.85 -5.50 5.62
C GLY A 91 -3.69 -4.44 4.91
N PHE A 92 -4.46 -4.81 3.88
CA PHE A 92 -5.50 -3.94 3.32
C PHE A 92 -6.76 -4.01 4.17
N LEU A 93 -7.38 -2.85 4.41
CA LEU A 93 -8.73 -2.75 4.96
C LEU A 93 -9.74 -2.79 3.82
N LEU A 94 -10.85 -3.50 4.00
CA LEU A 94 -11.91 -3.59 2.99
C LEU A 94 -12.98 -2.52 3.22
N PRO A 95 -13.79 -2.15 2.19
CA PRO A 95 -14.91 -1.25 2.36
C PRO A 95 -15.82 -1.67 3.52
N GLY A 96 -16.00 -0.77 4.50
CA GLY A 96 -16.78 -0.99 5.71
C GLY A 96 -16.01 -1.55 6.90
N GLU A 97 -14.69 -1.65 6.82
CA GLU A 97 -13.79 -2.13 7.89
C GLU A 97 -12.87 -1.03 8.45
N PHE A 98 -13.20 0.24 8.18
CA PHE A 98 -12.46 1.44 8.60
C PHE A 98 -13.36 2.40 9.39
#